data_AF-A0A6J7GP55-F1
#
_entry.id   AF-A0A6J7GP55-F1
#
_cell.length_a   1.000
_cell.length_b   1.000
_cell.length_c   1.000
_cell.angle_alpha   90.00
_cell.angle_beta   90.00
_cell.angle_gamma   90.00
#
_symmetry.space_group_name_H-M   'P 1'
#
loop_
_entity.id
_entity.type
_entity.pdbx_description
1 polymer ?
#
loop_
_entity_poly.entity_id
_entity_poly.type
_entity_poly.pdbx_seq_one_letter_code
_entity_poly.pdbx_strand_id
1 'polypeptide(L)'
;MALKMFADGASLSEIARLAEDSRVAGFTTNPTLMKQAGISDYIAFADEACRIAHDRPISLEVIADDLTEMERQARKLAQLSENVYVKIPVTTTSGESTAQLSHALSHDGLKLNVTAVFTKTQVEEVVGALDGGAPSVLSVFAGRIADAGIDPVPVMAKYSKISSAVSSIELLWASPREVLNVVQAEQTGCHIITMTPDLWAKLGNIGRDLTDYSLDTVKMFYRDAVESGYAL
;
A
#
# COMPACT_ATOMS: atom_id res chain seq x y z
N MET A 1 -17.16 -5.96 -5.73
CA MET A 1 -16.59 -6.12 -4.37
C MET A 1 -16.41 -4.73 -3.78
N ALA A 2 -16.50 -4.58 -2.45
CA ALA A 2 -16.21 -3.32 -1.77
C ALA A 2 -14.69 -3.10 -1.65
N LEU A 3 -14.25 -1.83 -1.67
CA LEU A 3 -12.84 -1.46 -1.52
C LEU A 3 -12.31 -1.86 -0.13
N LYS A 4 -11.19 -2.58 -0.08
CA LYS A 4 -10.49 -2.93 1.16
C LYS A 4 -9.52 -1.81 1.54
N MET A 5 -9.56 -1.37 2.80
CA MET A 5 -8.64 -0.35 3.31
C MET A 5 -7.53 -1.00 4.11
N PHE A 6 -6.30 -0.80 3.67
CA PHE A 6 -5.08 -1.29 4.34
C PHE A 6 -4.38 -0.15 5.07
N ALA A 7 -3.70 -0.48 6.15
CA ALA A 7 -2.85 0.43 6.90
C ALA A 7 -1.39 0.31 6.46
N ASP A 8 -0.81 1.41 6.01
CA ASP A 8 0.61 1.52 5.66
C ASP A 8 1.40 1.98 6.89
N GLY A 9 1.84 1.01 7.70
CA GLY A 9 2.43 1.26 9.01
C GLY A 9 3.95 1.43 8.97
N ALA A 10 4.48 2.34 9.79
CA ALA A 10 5.92 2.59 9.94
C ALA A 10 6.53 1.92 11.18
N SER A 11 5.71 1.71 12.21
CA SER A 11 6.11 1.21 13.52
C SER A 11 5.13 0.17 14.05
N LEU A 12 5.61 -0.71 14.93
CA LEU A 12 4.77 -1.72 15.58
C LEU A 12 3.64 -1.09 16.41
N SER A 13 3.89 0.06 17.04
CA SER A 13 2.87 0.81 17.78
C SER A 13 1.74 1.31 16.90
N GLU A 14 2.04 1.82 15.70
CA GLU A 14 1.01 2.28 14.77
C GLU A 14 0.23 1.11 14.18
N ILE A 15 0.93 0.01 13.83
CA ILE A 15 0.31 -1.21 13.34
C ILE A 15 -0.63 -1.75 14.43
N ALA A 16 -0.21 -1.81 15.69
CA ALA A 16 -1.04 -2.25 16.82
C ALA A 16 -2.26 -1.35 17.03
N ARG A 17 -2.08 -0.02 17.01
CA ARG A 17 -3.20 0.92 17.14
C ARG A 17 -4.21 0.79 16.00
N LEU A 18 -3.73 0.68 14.76
CA LEU A 18 -4.61 0.52 13.59
C LEU A 18 -5.23 -0.88 13.53
N ALA A 19 -4.58 -1.89 14.12
CA ALA A 19 -5.11 -3.22 14.25
C ALA A 19 -6.38 -3.29 15.10
N GLU A 20 -6.62 -2.34 15.99
CA GLU A 20 -7.85 -2.21 16.78
C GLU A 20 -9.04 -1.67 15.96
N ASP A 21 -8.79 -1.02 14.82
CA ASP A 21 -9.84 -0.49 13.95
C ASP A 21 -10.37 -1.60 13.02
N SER A 22 -11.64 -1.98 13.21
CA SER A 22 -12.27 -3.06 12.45
C SER A 22 -12.40 -2.77 10.94
N ARG A 23 -12.16 -1.53 10.51
CA ARG A 23 -12.16 -1.14 9.09
C ARG A 23 -10.85 -1.50 8.38
N VAL A 24 -9.79 -1.80 9.14
CA VAL A 24 -8.48 -2.17 8.58
C VAL A 24 -8.52 -3.64 8.16
N ALA A 25 -8.52 -3.85 6.84
CA ALA A 25 -8.59 -5.17 6.21
C ALA A 25 -7.22 -5.83 6.01
N GLY A 26 -6.13 -5.11 6.25
CA GLY A 26 -4.77 -5.59 6.04
C GLY A 26 -3.74 -4.50 6.25
N PHE A 27 -2.46 -4.86 6.09
CA PHE A 27 -1.33 -3.98 6.35
C PHE A 27 -0.35 -4.00 5.20
N THR A 28 0.29 -2.86 4.97
CA THR A 28 1.51 -2.79 4.18
C THR A 28 2.61 -2.15 4.99
N THR A 29 3.84 -2.53 4.68
CA THR A 29 5.03 -1.89 5.23
C THR A 29 5.90 -1.35 4.09
N ASN A 30 6.78 -0.41 4.42
CA ASN A 30 7.70 0.23 3.48
C ASN A 30 9.06 0.46 4.18
N PRO A 31 10.19 0.08 3.58
CA PRO A 31 11.52 0.30 4.15
C PRO A 31 11.80 1.76 4.56
N THR A 32 11.27 2.73 3.81
CA THR A 32 11.41 4.16 4.14
C THR A 32 10.86 4.46 5.53
N LEU A 33 9.68 3.93 5.80
CA LEU A 33 8.98 4.11 7.07
C LEU A 33 9.73 3.39 8.21
N MET A 34 10.28 2.20 7.94
CA MET A 34 11.06 1.47 8.93
C MET A 34 12.34 2.19 9.34
N LYS A 35 13.03 2.79 8.37
CA LYS A 35 14.20 3.63 8.63
C LYS A 35 13.84 4.83 9.50
N GLN A 36 12.72 5.49 9.23
CA GLN A 36 12.22 6.61 10.03
C GLN A 36 11.89 6.17 11.47
N ALA A 37 11.38 4.95 11.65
CA ALA A 37 11.10 4.35 12.95
C ALA A 37 12.35 3.81 13.68
N GLY A 38 13.54 3.88 13.06
CA GLY A 38 14.80 3.44 13.68
C GLY A 38 14.94 1.93 13.84
N ILE A 39 14.23 1.14 13.03
CA ILE A 39 14.28 -0.33 13.09
C ILE A 39 15.66 -0.82 12.62
N SER A 40 16.38 -1.52 13.50
CA SER A 40 17.70 -2.09 13.24
C SER A 40 17.68 -3.60 12.94
N ASP A 41 16.66 -4.32 13.41
CA ASP A 41 16.42 -5.73 13.11
C ASP A 41 15.11 -5.90 12.36
N TYR A 42 15.23 -6.08 11.04
CA TYR A 42 14.07 -6.21 10.16
C TYR A 42 13.27 -7.50 10.40
N ILE A 43 13.95 -8.61 10.69
CA ILE A 43 13.26 -9.90 10.85
C ILE A 43 12.49 -9.92 12.17
N ALA A 44 13.07 -9.39 13.25
CA ALA A 44 12.35 -9.25 14.52
C ALA A 44 11.13 -8.34 14.39
N PHE A 45 11.25 -7.24 13.65
CA PHE A 45 10.12 -6.37 13.33
C PHE A 45 9.04 -7.11 12.52
N ALA A 46 9.43 -7.79 11.44
CA ALA A 46 8.51 -8.48 10.56
C ALA A 46 7.73 -9.59 11.29
N ASP A 47 8.40 -10.35 12.15
CA ASP A 47 7.80 -11.38 12.99
C ASP A 47 6.76 -10.79 13.96
N GLU A 48 7.10 -9.69 14.65
CA GLU A 48 6.17 -9.02 15.55
C GLU A 48 4.99 -8.36 14.81
N ALA A 49 5.24 -7.76 13.65
CA ALA A 49 4.20 -7.18 12.82
C ALA A 49 3.21 -8.26 12.33
N CYS A 50 3.69 -9.46 12.00
CA CYS A 50 2.83 -10.61 11.67
C CYS A 50 1.95 -11.02 12.87
N ARG A 51 2.52 -11.05 14.10
CA ARG A 51 1.74 -11.33 15.31
C ARG A 51 0.60 -10.33 15.54
N ILE A 52 0.88 -9.04 15.34
CA ILE A 52 -0.11 -7.96 15.50
C ILE A 52 -1.18 -7.99 14.39
N ALA A 53 -0.78 -8.31 13.16
CA ALA A 53 -1.71 -8.40 12.03
C ALA A 53 -2.73 -9.55 12.19
N HIS A 54 -2.38 -10.58 12.97
CA HIS A 54 -3.16 -11.80 13.16
C HIS A 54 -3.47 -12.48 11.82
N ASP A 55 -4.76 -12.68 11.52
CA ASP A 55 -5.23 -13.36 10.32
C ASP A 55 -5.33 -12.44 9.09
N ARG A 56 -4.99 -11.16 9.24
CA ARG A 56 -5.10 -10.17 8.17
C ARG A 56 -3.84 -10.17 7.29
N PRO A 57 -3.98 -9.97 5.97
CA PRO A 57 -2.85 -9.82 5.06
C PRO A 57 -1.86 -8.76 5.53
N ILE A 58 -0.56 -9.07 5.49
CA ILE A 58 0.51 -8.11 5.76
C ILE A 58 1.57 -8.16 4.64
N SER A 59 1.87 -7.01 4.04
CA SER A 59 2.92 -6.92 3.02
C SER A 59 4.28 -6.56 3.62
N LEU A 60 5.27 -7.42 3.40
CA LEU A 60 6.66 -7.27 3.87
C LEU A 60 7.62 -7.26 2.68
N GLU A 61 8.49 -6.26 2.58
CA GLU A 61 9.32 -6.01 1.41
C GLU A 61 10.68 -6.73 1.47
N VAL A 62 11.14 -7.24 0.33
CA VAL A 62 12.54 -7.62 0.17
C VAL A 62 13.43 -6.37 0.16
N ILE A 63 14.65 -6.49 0.68
CA ILE A 63 15.59 -5.36 0.78
C ILE A 63 16.70 -5.47 -0.27
N ALA A 64 16.94 -6.68 -0.76
CA ALA A 64 17.94 -6.94 -1.78
C ALA A 64 17.58 -6.36 -3.14
N ASP A 65 18.61 -6.17 -3.95
CA ASP A 65 18.50 -5.70 -5.34
C ASP A 65 18.88 -6.77 -6.37
N ASP A 66 19.65 -7.79 -5.96
CA ASP A 66 19.95 -8.96 -6.78
C ASP A 66 18.80 -9.97 -6.73
N LEU A 67 18.45 -10.57 -7.87
CA LEU A 67 17.32 -11.50 -7.99
C LEU A 67 17.48 -12.75 -7.12
N THR A 68 18.69 -13.30 -7.01
CA THR A 68 18.96 -14.50 -6.21
C THR A 68 18.75 -14.22 -4.73
N GLU A 69 19.25 -13.08 -4.26
CA GLU A 69 19.10 -12.65 -2.88
C GLU A 69 17.66 -12.20 -2.58
N MET A 70 16.97 -11.55 -3.52
CA MET A 70 15.53 -11.26 -3.41
C MET A 70 14.73 -12.56 -3.23
N GLU A 71 15.03 -13.60 -4.00
CA GLU A 71 14.38 -14.91 -3.86
C GLU A 71 14.60 -15.50 -2.46
N ARG A 72 15.85 -15.49 -1.99
CA ARG A 72 16.21 -15.99 -0.65
C ARG A 72 15.45 -15.25 0.45
N GLN A 73 15.38 -13.92 0.35
CA GLN A 73 14.65 -13.08 1.30
C GLN A 73 13.14 -13.31 1.22
N ALA A 74 12.58 -13.43 0.02
CA ALA A 74 11.17 -13.68 -0.19
C ALA A 74 10.72 -14.98 0.49
N ARG A 75 11.46 -16.07 0.27
CA ARG A 75 11.20 -17.36 0.91
C ARG A 75 11.34 -17.29 2.43
N LYS A 76 12.30 -16.49 2.94
CA LYS A 76 12.46 -16.29 4.39
C LYS A 76 11.29 -15.52 5.00
N LEU A 77 10.79 -14.47 4.33
CA LEU A 77 9.66 -13.66 4.80
C LEU A 77 8.34 -14.45 4.76
N ALA A 78 8.10 -15.23 3.70
CA ALA A 78 6.91 -16.06 3.57
C ALA A 78 6.77 -17.13 4.68
N GLN A 79 7.87 -17.51 5.32
CA GLN A 79 7.86 -18.46 6.45
C GLN A 79 7.39 -17.86 7.77
N LEU A 80 7.30 -16.52 7.88
CA LEU A 80 6.93 -15.87 9.14
C LEU A 80 5.45 -16.07 9.48
N SER A 81 4.57 -16.07 8.48
CA SER A 81 3.13 -16.32 8.65
C SER A 81 2.48 -16.61 7.29
N GLU A 82 1.40 -17.41 7.29
CA GLU A 82 0.60 -17.69 6.09
C GLU A 82 -0.07 -16.45 5.49
N ASN A 83 -0.18 -15.36 6.26
CA ASN A 83 -0.82 -14.11 5.84
C ASN A 83 0.17 -13.10 5.24
N VAL A 84 1.45 -13.48 5.11
CA VAL A 84 2.47 -12.63 4.49
C VAL A 84 2.26 -12.57 2.98
N TYR A 85 2.19 -11.35 2.46
CA TYR A 85 2.34 -11.04 1.05
C TYR A 85 3.75 -10.47 0.85
N VAL A 86 4.64 -11.23 0.23
CA VAL A 86 6.01 -10.76 0.02
C VAL A 86 5.99 -9.67 -1.03
N LYS A 87 6.42 -8.47 -0.65
CA LYS A 87 6.46 -7.32 -1.52
C LYS A 87 7.74 -7.32 -2.34
N ILE A 88 7.58 -7.40 -3.67
CA ILE A 88 8.68 -7.48 -4.65
C ILE A 88 8.60 -6.24 -5.54
N PRO A 89 9.65 -5.41 -5.65
CA PRO A 89 9.64 -4.29 -6.60
C PRO A 89 9.56 -4.81 -8.03
N VAL A 90 8.80 -4.15 -8.91
CA VAL A 90 8.63 -4.59 -10.31
C VAL A 90 9.94 -4.58 -11.12
N THR A 91 10.94 -3.84 -10.66
CA THR A 91 12.29 -3.82 -11.24
C THR A 91 13.36 -3.73 -10.16
N THR A 92 14.58 -4.18 -10.46
CA THR A 92 15.80 -3.88 -9.70
C THR A 92 16.25 -2.43 -9.91
N THR A 93 17.27 -1.96 -9.18
CA THR A 93 17.84 -0.61 -9.34
C THR A 93 18.49 -0.41 -10.71
N SER A 94 18.87 -1.49 -11.39
CA SER A 94 19.38 -1.47 -12.76
C SER A 94 18.28 -1.39 -13.83
N GLY A 95 17.01 -1.52 -13.43
CA GLY A 95 15.85 -1.56 -14.33
C GLY A 95 15.53 -2.94 -14.89
N GLU A 96 16.20 -4.00 -14.42
CA GLU A 96 15.85 -5.38 -14.76
C GLU A 96 14.48 -5.75 -14.17
N SER A 97 13.61 -6.36 -14.99
CA SER A 97 12.28 -6.80 -14.57
C SER A 97 12.36 -7.97 -13.59
N THR A 98 11.54 -7.92 -12.53
CA THR A 98 11.40 -9.02 -11.56
C THR A 98 10.25 -9.98 -11.89
N ALA A 99 9.67 -9.89 -13.10
CA ALA A 99 8.52 -10.70 -13.49
C ALA A 99 8.79 -12.20 -13.46
N GLN A 100 9.97 -12.64 -13.93
CA GLN A 100 10.34 -14.07 -13.89
C GLN A 100 10.49 -14.59 -12.45
N LEU A 101 11.10 -13.78 -11.58
CA LEU A 101 11.19 -14.10 -10.15
C LEU A 101 9.79 -14.16 -9.51
N SER A 102 8.94 -13.18 -9.81
CA SER A 102 7.57 -13.12 -9.30
C SER A 102 6.74 -14.33 -9.75
N HIS A 103 6.90 -14.77 -11.00
CA HIS A 103 6.30 -16.00 -11.50
C HIS A 103 6.78 -17.22 -10.68
N ALA A 104 8.09 -17.46 -10.60
CA ALA A 104 8.62 -18.62 -9.88
C ALA A 104 8.13 -18.68 -8.42
N LEU A 105 8.19 -17.56 -7.70
CA LEU A 105 7.74 -17.49 -6.31
C LEU A 105 6.22 -17.71 -6.17
N SER A 106 5.41 -17.09 -7.03
CA SER A 106 3.95 -17.22 -6.98
C SER A 106 3.49 -18.64 -7.30
N HIS A 107 4.11 -19.30 -8.29
CA HIS A 107 3.81 -20.69 -8.65
C HIS A 107 4.32 -21.72 -7.62
N ASP A 108 5.30 -21.33 -6.80
CA ASP A 108 5.71 -22.08 -5.60
C ASP A 108 4.75 -21.88 -4.41
N GLY A 109 3.69 -21.08 -4.56
CA GLY A 109 2.65 -20.88 -3.56
C GLY A 109 2.82 -19.62 -2.69
N LEU A 110 3.84 -18.79 -2.93
CA LEU A 110 4.03 -17.56 -2.15
C LEU A 110 3.05 -16.48 -2.62
N LYS A 111 2.31 -15.91 -1.67
CA LYS A 111 1.49 -14.72 -1.92
C LYS A 111 2.41 -13.52 -2.12
N LEU A 112 2.25 -12.79 -3.22
CA LEU A 112 3.11 -11.67 -3.57
C LEU A 112 2.37 -10.34 -3.55
N ASN A 113 3.09 -9.26 -3.28
CA ASN A 113 2.67 -7.90 -3.55
C ASN A 113 3.68 -7.24 -4.49
N VAL A 114 3.44 -7.30 -5.80
CA VAL A 114 4.38 -6.68 -6.75
C VAL A 114 4.16 -5.16 -6.73
N THR A 115 5.20 -4.42 -6.37
CA THR A 115 5.14 -3.00 -5.99
C THR A 115 5.91 -2.10 -6.94
N ALA A 116 5.78 -0.79 -6.74
CA ALA A 116 6.38 0.26 -7.58
C ALA A 116 5.97 0.15 -9.07
N VAL A 117 4.73 -0.29 -9.33
CA VAL A 117 4.17 -0.37 -10.68
C VAL A 117 3.60 0.99 -11.10
N PHE A 118 3.88 1.41 -12.33
CA PHE A 118 3.41 2.70 -12.87
C PHE A 118 2.81 2.58 -14.27
N THR A 119 3.36 1.71 -15.12
CA THR A 119 3.07 1.71 -16.55
C THR A 119 2.18 0.54 -16.97
N LYS A 120 1.52 0.68 -18.12
CA LYS A 120 0.67 -0.39 -18.69
C LYS A 120 1.49 -1.65 -18.94
N THR A 121 2.70 -1.50 -19.48
CA THR A 121 3.60 -2.62 -19.78
C THR A 121 3.95 -3.40 -18.51
N GLN A 122 4.32 -2.70 -17.42
CA GLN A 122 4.57 -3.35 -16.13
C GLN A 122 3.31 -4.07 -15.60
N VAL A 123 2.12 -3.48 -15.74
CA VAL A 123 0.87 -4.13 -15.31
C VAL A 123 0.62 -5.41 -16.10
N GLU A 124 0.75 -5.37 -17.44
CA GLU A 124 0.53 -6.55 -18.29
C GLU A 124 1.56 -7.65 -18.01
N GLU A 125 2.82 -7.28 -17.80
CA GLU A 125 3.90 -8.19 -17.46
C GLU A 125 3.68 -8.87 -16.11
N VAL A 126 3.31 -8.11 -15.08
CA VAL A 126 3.02 -8.63 -13.73
C VAL A 126 1.78 -9.52 -13.74
N VAL A 127 0.70 -9.12 -14.42
CA VAL A 127 -0.50 -9.95 -14.54
C VAL A 127 -0.18 -11.28 -15.23
N GLY A 128 0.59 -11.27 -16.31
CA GLY A 128 1.01 -12.48 -17.00
C GLY A 128 1.92 -13.37 -16.14
N ALA A 129 2.83 -12.79 -15.36
CA ALA A 129 3.72 -13.52 -14.48
C ALA A 129 3.00 -14.20 -13.30
N LEU A 130 1.88 -13.64 -12.84
CA LEU A 130 1.14 -14.13 -11.67
C LEU A 130 -0.04 -15.04 -12.03
N ASP A 131 -0.40 -15.14 -13.31
CA ASP A 131 -1.52 -15.98 -13.78
C ASP A 131 -1.27 -17.47 -13.49
N GLY A 132 -2.24 -18.13 -12.85
CA GLY A 132 -2.11 -19.51 -12.39
C GLY A 132 -1.24 -19.71 -11.14
N GLY A 133 -0.71 -18.63 -10.54
CA GLY A 133 0.02 -18.66 -9.28
C GLY A 133 -0.85 -18.42 -8.04
N ALA A 134 -0.20 -18.21 -6.89
CA ALA A 134 -0.85 -17.91 -5.62
C ALA A 134 -1.56 -16.53 -5.61
N PRO A 135 -2.57 -16.34 -4.73
CA PRO A 135 -3.23 -15.04 -4.57
C PRO A 135 -2.22 -13.91 -4.35
N SER A 136 -2.33 -12.87 -5.16
CA SER A 136 -1.32 -11.82 -5.22
C SER A 136 -1.92 -10.43 -5.34
N VAL A 137 -1.13 -9.42 -5.03
CA VAL A 137 -1.49 -8.00 -5.09
C VAL A 137 -0.61 -7.31 -6.12
N LEU A 138 -1.23 -6.48 -6.96
CA LEU A 138 -0.55 -5.61 -7.91
C LEU A 138 -0.66 -4.17 -7.41
N SER A 139 0.44 -3.62 -6.86
CA SER A 139 0.45 -2.28 -6.25
C SER A 139 0.91 -1.21 -7.23
N VAL A 140 -0.06 -0.43 -7.71
CA VAL A 140 0.19 0.73 -8.58
C VAL A 140 0.36 1.98 -7.74
N PHE A 141 1.41 2.74 -7.99
CA PHE A 141 1.73 3.97 -7.26
C PHE A 141 0.90 5.15 -7.80
N ALA A 142 -0.42 5.02 -7.71
CA ALA A 142 -1.39 5.96 -8.26
C ALA A 142 -1.24 7.39 -7.72
N GLY A 143 -0.91 7.57 -6.44
CA GLY A 143 -0.63 8.91 -5.94
C GLY A 143 0.64 9.53 -6.54
N ARG A 144 1.66 8.73 -6.90
CA ARG A 144 2.84 9.25 -7.62
C ARG A 144 2.58 9.50 -9.10
N ILE A 145 1.62 8.80 -9.71
CA ILE A 145 1.09 9.16 -11.02
C ILE A 145 0.46 10.56 -10.95
N ALA A 146 -0.31 10.86 -9.90
CA ALA A 146 -0.84 12.20 -9.65
C ALA A 146 0.27 13.23 -9.40
N ASP A 147 1.31 12.89 -8.63
CA ASP A 147 2.47 13.77 -8.42
C ASP A 147 3.18 14.14 -9.73
N ALA A 148 3.09 13.28 -10.76
CA ALA A 148 3.60 13.55 -12.11
C ALA A 148 2.66 14.44 -12.96
N GLY A 149 1.57 14.96 -12.38
CA GLY A 149 0.58 15.80 -13.08
C GLY A 149 -0.39 15.01 -13.96
N ILE A 150 -0.50 13.69 -13.77
CA ILE A 150 -1.39 12.83 -14.54
C ILE A 150 -2.57 12.42 -13.67
N ASP A 151 -3.80 12.58 -14.17
CA ASP A 151 -4.99 12.07 -13.47
C ASP A 151 -4.90 10.54 -13.33
N PRO A 152 -4.80 10.01 -12.09
CA PRO A 152 -4.66 8.59 -11.88
C PRO A 152 -5.97 7.81 -12.14
N VAL A 153 -7.15 8.45 -12.14
CA VAL A 153 -8.44 7.75 -12.22
C VAL A 153 -8.59 6.98 -13.54
N PRO A 154 -8.42 7.58 -14.73
CA PRO A 154 -8.49 6.83 -15.99
C PRO A 154 -7.43 5.73 -16.09
N VAL A 155 -6.25 5.97 -15.52
CA VAL A 155 -5.13 5.01 -15.52
C VAL A 155 -5.47 3.79 -14.67
N MET A 156 -5.92 4.00 -13.43
CA MET A 156 -6.31 2.94 -12.51
C MET A 156 -7.55 2.18 -13.00
N ALA A 157 -8.53 2.84 -13.59
CA ALA A 157 -9.68 2.18 -14.20
C ALA A 157 -9.27 1.27 -15.37
N LYS A 158 -8.28 1.68 -16.15
CA LYS A 158 -7.69 0.83 -17.21
C LYS A 158 -6.95 -0.37 -16.62
N TYR A 159 -6.15 -0.17 -15.57
CA TYR A 159 -5.39 -1.25 -14.94
C TYR A 159 -6.28 -2.23 -14.19
N SER A 160 -7.38 -1.76 -13.59
CA SER A 160 -8.40 -2.64 -12.99
C SER A 160 -8.94 -3.63 -14.01
N LYS A 161 -9.31 -3.15 -15.22
CA LYS A 161 -9.75 -4.02 -16.32
C LYS A 161 -8.70 -5.06 -16.73
N ILE A 162 -7.43 -4.68 -16.80
CA ILE A 162 -6.34 -5.62 -17.15
C ILE A 162 -6.19 -6.68 -16.04
N SER A 163 -6.08 -6.24 -14.78
CA SER A 163 -5.91 -7.15 -13.64
C SER A 163 -7.09 -8.11 -13.44
N SER A 164 -8.32 -7.68 -13.78
CA SER A 164 -9.52 -8.51 -13.66
C SER A 164 -9.55 -9.74 -14.57
N ALA A 165 -8.63 -9.84 -15.53
CA ALA A 165 -8.44 -11.06 -16.32
C ALA A 165 -7.98 -12.25 -15.47
N VAL A 166 -7.35 -11.99 -14.32
CA VAL A 166 -6.84 -13.01 -13.40
C VAL A 166 -7.46 -12.80 -12.03
N SER A 167 -8.42 -13.65 -11.66
CA SER A 167 -9.22 -13.49 -10.43
C SER A 167 -8.45 -13.59 -9.12
N SER A 168 -7.24 -14.16 -9.13
CA SER A 168 -6.36 -14.26 -7.97
C SER A 168 -5.53 -12.99 -7.72
N ILE A 169 -5.61 -11.99 -8.60
CA ILE A 169 -4.86 -10.74 -8.50
C ILE A 169 -5.78 -9.61 -8.02
N GLU A 170 -5.36 -8.95 -6.94
CA GLU A 170 -6.02 -7.74 -6.45
C GLU A 170 -5.20 -6.49 -6.78
N LEU A 171 -5.77 -5.60 -7.58
CA LEU A 171 -5.22 -4.26 -7.81
C LEU A 171 -5.25 -3.43 -6.51
N LEU A 172 -4.11 -2.84 -6.16
CA LEU A 172 -3.94 -1.95 -5.01
C LEU A 172 -3.56 -0.53 -5.46
N TRP A 173 -4.26 0.46 -4.91
CA TRP A 173 -3.91 1.87 -4.97
C TRP A 173 -2.89 2.20 -3.88
N ALA A 174 -1.64 2.42 -4.29
CA ALA A 174 -0.55 2.76 -3.40
C ALA A 174 -0.27 4.26 -3.39
N SER A 175 0.36 4.71 -2.30
CA SER A 175 0.82 6.08 -2.11
C SER A 175 -0.27 7.17 -2.23
N PRO A 176 -1.51 6.98 -1.71
CA PRO A 176 -2.52 8.02 -1.74
C PRO A 176 -2.07 9.28 -0.99
N ARG A 177 -2.57 10.44 -1.44
CA ARG A 177 -2.23 11.77 -0.93
C ARG A 177 -3.39 12.40 -0.16
N GLU A 178 -4.60 12.11 -0.59
CA GLU A 178 -5.82 12.78 -0.13
C GLU A 178 -6.90 11.78 0.22
N VAL A 179 -7.82 12.19 1.08
CA VAL A 179 -9.03 11.40 1.40
C VAL A 179 -9.85 11.13 0.13
N LEU A 180 -9.80 12.05 -0.84
CA LEU A 180 -10.42 11.88 -2.16
C LEU A 180 -9.93 10.62 -2.90
N ASN A 181 -8.69 10.18 -2.68
CA ASN A 181 -8.18 8.98 -3.35
C ASN A 181 -8.89 7.69 -2.92
N VAL A 182 -9.53 7.67 -1.74
CA VAL A 182 -10.39 6.54 -1.32
C VAL A 182 -11.60 6.42 -2.24
N VAL A 183 -12.29 7.55 -2.49
CA VAL A 183 -13.44 7.62 -3.38
C VAL A 183 -13.03 7.30 -4.82
N GLN A 184 -11.90 7.82 -5.27
CA GLN A 184 -11.36 7.53 -6.60
C GLN A 184 -10.98 6.06 -6.77
N ALA A 185 -10.33 5.45 -5.77
CA ALA A 185 -9.99 4.03 -5.81
C ALA A 185 -11.26 3.17 -5.96
N GLU A 186 -12.30 3.47 -5.19
CA GLU A 186 -13.61 2.80 -5.31
C GLU A 186 -14.21 2.96 -6.72
N GLN A 187 -14.23 4.18 -7.26
CA GLN A 187 -14.76 4.47 -8.60
C GLN A 187 -14.04 3.72 -9.73
N THR A 188 -12.75 3.43 -9.56
CA THR A 188 -11.93 2.75 -10.58
C THR A 188 -12.07 1.23 -10.58
N GLY A 189 -12.80 0.66 -9.61
CA GLY A 189 -12.83 -0.79 -9.40
C GLY A 189 -11.51 -1.32 -8.83
N CYS A 190 -10.77 -0.50 -8.08
CA CYS A 190 -9.60 -0.95 -7.34
C CYS A 190 -10.05 -1.82 -6.15
N HIS A 191 -9.26 -2.84 -5.80
CA HIS A 191 -9.64 -3.79 -4.75
C HIS A 191 -9.13 -3.35 -3.38
N ILE A 192 -7.96 -2.72 -3.33
CA ILE A 192 -7.29 -2.30 -2.09
C ILE A 192 -6.83 -0.86 -2.23
N ILE A 193 -6.93 -0.07 -1.16
CA ILE A 193 -6.14 1.16 -0.98
C ILE A 193 -5.34 1.04 0.31
N THR A 194 -4.05 1.34 0.27
CA THR A 194 -3.21 1.37 1.49
C THR A 194 -2.88 2.80 1.87
N MET A 195 -3.13 3.17 3.12
CA MET A 195 -3.08 4.55 3.60
C MET A 195 -2.19 4.68 4.82
N THR A 196 -1.46 5.80 4.91
CA THR A 196 -0.65 6.13 6.09
C THR A 196 -1.54 6.47 7.29
N PRO A 197 -1.02 6.40 8.53
CA PRO A 197 -1.77 6.76 9.75
C PRO A 197 -2.41 8.15 9.69
N ASP A 198 -1.72 9.13 9.09
CA ASP A 198 -2.22 10.50 8.93
C ASP A 198 -3.44 10.58 8.01
N LEU A 199 -3.44 9.79 6.93
CA LEU A 199 -4.58 9.74 6.02
C LEU A 199 -5.75 8.97 6.65
N TRP A 200 -5.46 7.89 7.38
CA TRP A 200 -6.45 7.17 8.21
C TRP A 200 -7.17 8.09 9.20
N ALA A 201 -6.43 8.96 9.90
CA ALA A 201 -7.01 9.92 10.84
C ALA A 201 -7.96 10.93 10.16
N LYS A 202 -7.78 11.19 8.86
CA LYS A 202 -8.61 12.13 8.08
C LYS A 202 -9.85 11.48 7.46
N LEU A 203 -10.03 10.15 7.53
CA LEU A 203 -11.19 9.47 6.92
C LEU A 203 -12.54 9.94 7.45
N GLY A 204 -12.60 10.44 8.69
CA GLY A 204 -13.82 11.04 9.26
C GLY A 204 -14.31 12.29 8.52
N ASN A 205 -13.50 12.86 7.61
CA ASN A 205 -13.89 13.98 6.77
C ASN A 205 -14.69 13.55 5.52
N ILE A 206 -14.79 12.26 5.20
CA ILE A 206 -15.59 11.81 4.06
C ILE A 206 -17.05 12.20 4.29
N GLY A 207 -17.62 12.98 3.37
CA GLY A 207 -19.00 13.45 3.44
C GLY A 207 -19.26 14.58 4.45
N ARG A 208 -18.20 15.17 5.03
CA ARG A 208 -18.35 16.32 5.94
C ARG A 208 -18.96 17.51 5.21
N ASP A 209 -19.90 18.18 5.88
CA ASP A 209 -20.54 19.39 5.35
C ASP A 209 -19.53 20.53 5.18
N LEU A 210 -19.54 21.19 4.03
CA LEU A 210 -18.55 22.23 3.70
C LEU A 210 -18.79 23.54 4.45
N THR A 211 -20.02 23.80 4.90
CA THR A 211 -20.34 24.96 5.75
C THR A 211 -19.74 24.76 7.14
N ASP A 212 -19.89 23.57 7.71
CA ASP A 212 -19.25 23.21 8.99
C ASP A 212 -17.72 23.23 8.87
N TYR A 213 -17.18 22.69 7.76
CA TYR A 213 -15.73 22.70 7.50
C TYR A 213 -15.18 24.13 7.42
N SER A 214 -15.90 25.03 6.74
CA SER A 214 -15.57 26.46 6.65
C SER A 214 -15.55 27.11 8.04
N LEU A 215 -16.61 26.90 8.83
CA LEU A 215 -16.71 27.46 10.17
C LEU A 215 -15.58 27.00 11.08
N ASP A 216 -15.27 25.70 11.09
CA ASP A 216 -14.20 25.16 11.94
C ASP A 216 -12.81 25.63 11.51
N THR A 217 -12.62 25.86 10.20
CA THR A 217 -11.40 26.47 9.67
C THR A 217 -11.22 27.91 10.17
N VAL A 218 -12.28 28.71 10.15
CA VAL A 218 -12.24 30.08 10.69
C VAL A 218 -11.97 30.08 12.21
N LYS A 219 -12.58 29.16 12.96
CA LYS A 219 -12.30 29.00 14.40
C LYS A 219 -10.83 28.64 14.65
N MET A 220 -10.25 27.75 13.83
CA MET A 220 -8.84 27.39 13.91
C MET A 220 -7.95 28.63 13.69
N PHE A 221 -8.16 29.37 12.59
CA PHE A 221 -7.40 30.58 12.30
C PHE A 221 -7.45 31.60 13.45
N TYR A 222 -8.62 31.79 14.05
CA TYR A 222 -8.78 32.69 15.19
C TYR A 222 -7.97 32.23 16.41
N ARG A 223 -8.04 30.93 16.76
CA ARG A 223 -7.26 30.38 17.88
C ARG A 223 -5.76 30.54 17.64
N ASP A 224 -5.29 30.16 16.45
CA ASP A 224 -3.86 30.21 16.11
C ASP A 224 -3.32 31.66 16.17
N ALA A 225 -4.11 32.63 15.74
CA ALA A 225 -3.76 34.05 15.83
C ALA A 225 -3.68 34.54 17.28
N VAL A 226 -4.62 34.12 18.14
CA VAL A 226 -4.62 34.45 19.57
C VAL A 226 -3.43 33.80 20.28
N GLU A 227 -3.18 32.52 20.04
CA GLU A 227 -2.05 31.78 20.64
C GLU A 227 -0.69 32.33 20.19
N SER A 228 -0.59 32.81 18.96
CA SER A 228 0.62 33.44 18.43
C SER A 228 0.83 34.88 18.90
N GLY A 229 -0.14 35.46 19.61
CA GLY A 229 -0.07 36.86 20.08
C GLY A 229 -0.07 37.88 18.95
N TYR A 230 -0.66 37.55 17.80
CA TYR A 230 -0.73 38.49 16.67
C TYR A 230 -1.60 39.69 17.01
N ALA A 231 -1.08 40.89 16.76
CA ALA A 231 -1.78 42.17 16.84
C ALA A 231 -1.44 42.99 15.59
N LEU A 232 -2.41 43.74 15.07
CA LEU A 232 -2.26 44.67 13.95
C LEU A 232 -2.34 46.11 14.45
#